data_AF-A0A1M5W6I6-F1
#
_entry.id   AF-A0A1M5W6I6-F1
#
_cell.length_a   1.000
_cell.length_b   1.000
_cell.length_c   1.000
_cell.angle_alpha   90.00
_cell.angle_beta   90.00
_cell.angle_gamma   90.00
#
_symmetry.space_group_name_H-M   'P 1'
#
loop_
_entity.id
_entity.type
_entity.pdbx_description
1 polymer ?
#
loop_
_entity_poly.entity_id
_entity_poly.type
_entity_poly.pdbx_seq_one_letter_code
_entity_poly.pdbx_strand_id
1 'polypeptide(L)'
;MKRFFSIFLLFSISLSISGCSLLENQMSFRRSNREYCIVNEKDARIFSYKSRDYIILEDIISRDMLGNWVGYIQKVALLNDQYSLLDLRELKSTTNFIDNLPDETAYLIQYFNIYESNSDNQELIVNVNDGFHKAIPLTKVNKSHSIISFKNFFYGCLSMQT
;
A
#
# COMPACT_ATOMS: atom_id res chain seq x y z
N MET A 1 -22.45 23.11 -41.60
CA MET A 1 -22.09 21.80 -41.03
C MET A 1 -20.72 21.76 -40.36
N LYS A 2 -19.61 22.24 -40.98
CA LYS A 2 -18.26 22.25 -40.36
C LYS A 2 -18.17 22.97 -39.00
N ARG A 3 -18.86 24.11 -38.81
CA ARG A 3 -18.86 24.87 -37.54
C ARG A 3 -19.65 24.19 -36.41
N PHE A 4 -20.72 23.47 -36.74
CA PHE A 4 -21.50 22.70 -35.76
C PHE A 4 -20.77 21.44 -35.31
N PHE A 5 -20.07 20.76 -36.23
CA PHE A 5 -19.26 19.58 -35.90
C PHE A 5 -18.09 19.94 -34.97
N SER A 6 -17.47 21.11 -35.17
CA SER A 6 -16.38 21.61 -34.32
C SER A 6 -16.83 21.94 -32.89
N ILE A 7 -18.04 22.48 -32.71
CA ILE A 7 -18.60 22.82 -31.39
C ILE A 7 -18.95 21.53 -30.62
N PHE A 8 -19.52 20.53 -31.30
CA PHE A 8 -19.83 19.24 -30.68
C PHE A 8 -18.57 18.49 -30.21
N LEU A 9 -17.48 18.57 -30.99
CA LEU A 9 -16.18 17.99 -30.62
C LEU A 9 -15.60 18.67 -29.36
N LEU A 10 -15.61 19.99 -29.30
CA LEU A 10 -15.14 20.78 -28.15
C LEU A 10 -15.95 20.51 -26.87
N PHE A 11 -17.27 20.30 -26.99
CA PHE A 11 -18.12 19.97 -25.85
C PHE A 11 -17.84 18.56 -25.31
N SER A 12 -17.60 17.59 -26.20
CA SER A 12 -17.27 16.20 -25.82
C SER A 12 -15.93 16.08 -25.09
N ILE A 13 -14.93 16.88 -25.47
CA ILE A 13 -13.61 16.95 -24.81
C ILE A 13 -13.74 17.52 -23.40
N SER A 14 -14.62 18.51 -23.18
CA SER A 14 -14.82 19.14 -21.87
C SER A 14 -15.48 18.23 -20.84
N LEU A 15 -16.38 17.33 -21.27
CA LEU A 15 -17.04 16.32 -20.42
C LEU A 15 -16.07 15.22 -19.94
N SER A 16 -14.95 15.04 -20.64
CA SER A 16 -13.95 14.02 -20.29
C SER A 16 -13.04 14.47 -19.13
N ILE A 17 -12.85 15.79 -18.95
CA ILE A 17 -11.92 16.36 -17.96
C ILE A 17 -12.56 16.44 -16.56
N SER A 18 -13.89 16.59 -16.47
CA SER A 18 -14.62 16.59 -15.19
C SER A 18 -14.76 15.21 -14.55
N GLY A 19 -14.52 14.12 -15.31
CA GLY A 19 -14.55 12.75 -14.78
C GLY A 19 -13.34 12.40 -13.91
N CYS A 20 -12.15 12.89 -14.26
CA CYS A 20 -10.92 12.59 -13.52
C CYS A 20 -10.86 13.31 -12.16
N SER A 21 -11.25 14.59 -12.11
CA SER A 21 -11.26 15.36 -10.87
C SER A 21 -12.31 14.85 -9.86
N LEU A 22 -13.46 14.35 -10.34
CA LEU A 22 -14.47 13.72 -9.49
C LEU A 22 -13.94 12.43 -8.83
N LEU A 23 -13.26 11.58 -9.61
CA LEU A 23 -12.66 10.34 -9.11
C LEU A 23 -11.54 10.61 -8.09
N GLU A 24 -10.68 11.59 -8.36
CA GLU A 24 -9.61 11.99 -7.44
C GLU A 24 -10.18 12.58 -6.14
N ASN A 25 -11.20 13.43 -6.24
CA ASN A 25 -11.91 14.00 -5.10
C ASN A 25 -12.64 12.93 -4.26
N GLN A 26 -13.20 11.89 -4.89
CA GLN A 26 -13.81 10.78 -4.16
C GLN A 26 -12.78 9.87 -3.49
N MET A 27 -11.60 9.69 -4.09
CA MET A 27 -10.51 8.93 -3.46
C MET A 27 -9.90 9.70 -2.29
N SER A 28 -9.68 11.01 -2.43
CA SER A 28 -9.19 11.87 -1.36
C SER A 28 -10.20 11.98 -0.21
N PHE A 29 -11.50 12.12 -0.50
CA PHE A 29 -12.56 12.10 0.52
C PHE A 29 -12.67 10.75 1.23
N ARG A 30 -12.53 9.64 0.49
CA ARG A 30 -12.52 8.32 1.14
C ARG A 30 -11.30 8.12 2.03
N ARG A 31 -10.15 8.71 1.70
CA ARG A 31 -8.94 8.71 2.55
C ARG A 31 -9.05 9.67 3.74
N SER A 32 -9.72 10.82 3.61
CA SER A 32 -9.75 11.85 4.66
C SER A 32 -10.38 11.35 5.96
N ASN A 33 -11.25 10.35 5.88
CA ASN A 33 -11.90 9.72 7.03
C ASN A 33 -11.18 8.42 7.46
N ARG A 34 -9.91 8.23 7.09
CA ARG A 34 -9.10 7.04 7.40
C ARG A 34 -7.79 7.47 8.03
N GLU A 35 -7.28 6.63 8.92
CA GLU A 35 -5.99 6.89 9.57
C GLU A 35 -4.84 6.73 8.57
N TYR A 36 -3.95 7.72 8.50
CA TYR A 36 -2.66 7.54 7.83
C TYR A 36 -1.72 6.81 8.79
N CYS A 37 -1.26 5.63 8.39
CA CYS A 37 -0.38 4.78 9.18
C CYS A 37 1.08 4.98 8.80
N ILE A 38 1.95 4.88 9.82
CA ILE A 38 3.38 5.14 9.68
C ILE A 38 4.12 3.80 9.77
N VAL A 39 4.95 3.50 8.78
CA VAL A 39 5.84 2.33 8.81
C VAL A 39 7.03 2.64 9.73
N ASN A 40 7.41 1.69 10.57
CA ASN A 40 8.54 1.86 11.47
C ASN A 40 9.86 1.88 10.68
N GLU A 41 10.72 2.85 10.96
CA GLU A 41 11.97 3.05 10.22
C GLU A 41 13.02 1.96 10.47
N LYS A 42 13.02 1.36 11.67
CA LYS A 42 14.00 0.34 12.05
C LYS A 42 13.59 -1.06 11.60
N ASP A 43 12.29 -1.33 11.58
CA ASP A 43 11.74 -2.60 11.13
C ASP A 43 10.41 -2.36 10.40
N ALA A 44 10.44 -2.36 9.07
CA ALA A 44 9.29 -2.05 8.24
C ALA A 44 8.16 -3.08 8.33
N ARG A 45 8.36 -4.22 8.99
CA ARG A 45 7.30 -5.18 9.31
C ARG A 45 6.38 -4.68 10.42
N ILE A 46 6.71 -3.53 11.02
CA ILE A 46 5.91 -2.85 12.05
C ILE A 46 5.33 -1.56 11.47
N PHE A 47 4.07 -1.28 11.78
CA PHE A 47 3.43 0.01 11.49
C PHE A 47 2.59 0.50 12.66
N SER A 48 2.41 1.82 12.75
CA SER A 48 1.59 2.46 13.79
C SER A 48 0.21 2.82 13.25
N TYR A 49 -0.84 2.46 13.99
CA TYR A 49 -2.23 2.85 13.75
C TYR A 49 -2.84 3.38 15.06
N LYS A 50 -3.35 4.62 15.07
CA LYS A 50 -3.93 5.28 16.25
C LYS A 50 -3.00 5.20 17.49
N SER A 51 -1.73 5.56 17.30
CA SER A 51 -0.69 5.53 18.34
C SER A 51 -0.41 4.16 18.96
N ARG A 52 -0.75 3.07 18.29
CA ARG A 52 -0.37 1.71 18.67
C ARG A 52 0.38 1.04 17.53
N ASP A 53 1.46 0.34 17.89
CA ASP A 53 2.26 -0.42 16.94
C ASP A 53 1.70 -1.82 16.72
N TYR A 54 1.67 -2.22 15.45
CA TYR A 54 1.25 -3.52 14.97
C TYR A 54 2.39 -4.16 14.19
N ILE A 55 2.54 -5.46 14.32
CA ILE A 55 3.51 -6.26 13.57
C ILE A 55 2.78 -7.18 12.60
N ILE A 56 3.32 -7.26 11.38
CA ILE A 56 2.73 -7.99 10.26
C ILE A 56 3.18 -9.45 10.30
N LEU A 57 2.23 -10.36 10.17
CA LEU A 57 2.45 -11.81 10.21
C LEU A 57 2.44 -12.42 8.81
N GLU A 58 2.96 -13.64 8.69
CA GLU A 58 2.94 -14.40 7.43
C GLU A 58 1.52 -14.84 7.03
N ASP A 59 0.58 -14.90 7.97
CA ASP A 59 -0.81 -15.30 7.74
C ASP A 59 -1.50 -14.47 6.66
N ILE A 60 -1.84 -15.11 5.54
CA ILE A 60 -2.62 -14.50 4.46
C ILE A 60 -4.11 -14.69 4.72
N ILE A 61 -4.85 -13.60 4.66
CA ILE A 61 -6.29 -13.54 4.86
C ILE A 61 -7.01 -13.41 3.52
N SER A 62 -8.07 -14.17 3.32
CA SER A 62 -8.90 -14.05 2.12
C SER A 62 -9.65 -12.72 2.09
N ARG A 63 -9.86 -12.15 0.90
CA ARG A 63 -10.57 -10.88 0.71
C ARG A 63 -11.97 -10.86 1.36
N ASP A 64 -12.66 -11.99 1.40
CA ASP A 64 -14.02 -12.10 1.98
C ASP A 64 -14.04 -11.95 3.51
N MET A 65 -12.88 -12.05 4.16
CA MET A 65 -12.71 -11.90 5.61
C MET A 65 -12.32 -10.47 6.03
N LEU A 66 -12.18 -9.55 5.06
CA LEU A 66 -11.88 -8.16 5.33
C LEU A 66 -13.11 -7.45 5.93
N GLY A 67 -12.89 -6.72 7.02
CA GLY A 67 -13.87 -5.81 7.60
C GLY A 67 -13.80 -4.42 6.99
N ASN A 68 -14.12 -3.40 7.79
CA ASN A 68 -14.09 -2.02 7.32
C ASN A 68 -12.67 -1.59 6.94
N TRP A 69 -12.54 -0.85 5.85
CA TRP A 69 -11.32 -0.11 5.56
C TRP A 69 -11.17 1.01 6.59
N VAL A 70 -10.10 1.01 7.40
CA VAL A 70 -9.92 1.93 8.54
C VAL A 70 -8.66 2.79 8.46
N GLY A 71 -7.64 2.35 7.72
CA GLY A 71 -6.39 3.08 7.59
C GLY A 71 -5.68 2.80 6.29
N TYR A 72 -4.59 3.51 6.03
CA TYR A 72 -3.79 3.31 4.83
C TYR A 72 -2.35 3.75 5.07
N ILE A 73 -1.42 3.13 4.32
CA ILE A 73 -0.03 3.57 4.20
C ILE A 73 0.16 4.11 2.77
N GLN A 74 -0.13 3.29 1.76
CA GLN A 74 -0.13 3.66 0.33
C GLN A 74 1.20 4.24 -0.16
N LYS A 75 2.27 3.52 0.14
CA LYS A 75 3.65 3.87 -0.20
C LYS A 75 4.42 2.66 -0.71
N VAL A 76 5.51 2.92 -1.40
CA VAL A 76 6.55 1.93 -1.70
C VAL A 76 7.72 2.16 -0.75
N ALA A 77 8.05 1.15 0.06
CA ALA A 77 9.21 1.17 0.94
C ALA A 77 10.39 0.47 0.26
N LEU A 78 11.56 1.12 0.29
CA LEU A 78 12.84 0.51 -0.05
C LEU A 78 13.52 0.11 1.26
N LEU A 79 13.90 -1.16 1.39
CA LEU A 79 14.44 -1.70 2.64
C LEU A 79 15.81 -2.32 2.41
N ASN A 80 16.67 -2.26 3.42
CA ASN A 80 17.90 -3.06 3.47
C ASN A 80 17.61 -4.52 3.86
N ASP A 81 18.66 -5.35 3.90
CA ASP A 81 18.56 -6.78 4.21
C ASP A 81 18.12 -7.08 5.65
N GLN A 82 18.16 -6.10 6.56
CA GLN A 82 17.59 -6.18 7.92
C GLN A 82 16.15 -5.64 8.04
N TYR A 83 15.50 -5.34 6.91
CA TYR A 83 14.15 -4.76 6.86
C TYR A 83 14.03 -3.32 7.41
N SER A 84 15.14 -2.61 7.61
CA SER A 84 15.12 -1.19 7.96
C SER A 84 14.81 -0.35 6.72
N LEU A 85 14.08 0.75 6.94
CA LEU A 85 13.63 1.66 5.90
C LEU A 85 14.80 2.51 5.39
N LEU A 86 15.06 2.43 4.08
CA LEU A 86 16.01 3.30 3.37
C LEU A 86 15.28 4.53 2.77
N ASP A 87 14.10 4.32 2.22
CA ASP A 87 13.29 5.35 1.56
C ASP A 87 11.81 4.95 1.51
N LEU A 88 10.91 5.94 1.46
CA LEU A 88 9.46 5.75 1.40
C LEU A 88 8.84 6.64 0.32
N ARG A 89 8.47 6.02 -0.81
CA ARG A 89 8.03 6.70 -2.04
C ARG A 89 6.50 6.66 -2.20
N GLU A 90 5.97 7.65 -2.90
CA GLU A 90 4.55 7.67 -3.32
C GLU A 90 4.24 6.55 -4.32
N LEU A 91 3.04 5.96 -4.27
CA LEU A 91 2.55 4.97 -5.25
C LEU A 91 2.23 5.55 -6.64
N LYS A 92 2.72 6.76 -7.00
CA LYS A 92 2.32 7.41 -8.26
C LYS A 92 2.70 6.58 -9.48
N SER A 93 1.78 6.57 -10.45
CA SER A 93 1.84 5.77 -11.67
C SER A 93 3.10 6.05 -12.47
N THR A 94 3.91 4.99 -12.63
CA THR A 94 4.76 4.66 -13.79
C THR A 94 5.82 5.68 -14.21
N THR A 95 7.08 5.22 -14.14
CA THR A 95 8.37 5.82 -14.55
C THR A 95 9.10 6.57 -13.44
N ASN A 96 10.00 6.04 -12.62
CA ASN A 96 10.76 4.79 -12.61
C ASN A 96 11.13 4.54 -11.12
N PHE A 97 10.41 3.69 -10.40
CA PHE A 97 10.73 3.45 -8.99
C PHE A 97 12.10 2.78 -8.79
N ILE A 98 12.62 2.15 -9.85
CA ILE A 98 13.91 1.45 -9.91
C ILE A 98 15.06 2.42 -10.20
N ASP A 99 14.77 3.64 -10.66
CA ASP A 99 15.83 4.62 -10.86
C ASP A 99 16.35 5.09 -9.50
N ASN A 100 17.68 5.15 -9.41
CA ASN A 100 18.38 5.61 -8.21
C ASN A 100 17.94 4.87 -6.94
N LEU A 101 17.83 3.54 -7.03
CA LEU A 101 17.75 2.71 -5.82
C LEU A 101 19.07 2.86 -5.04
N PRO A 102 19.02 3.06 -3.72
CA PRO A 102 20.21 2.89 -2.88
C PRO A 102 20.84 1.51 -3.09
N ASP A 103 22.16 1.42 -3.13
CA ASP A 103 22.88 0.16 -3.36
C ASP A 103 22.53 -0.93 -2.31
N GLU A 104 22.17 -0.50 -1.10
CA GLU A 104 21.77 -1.36 0.02
C GLU A 104 20.34 -1.90 -0.10
N THR A 105 19.60 -1.53 -1.15
CA THR A 105 18.20 -1.96 -1.32
C THR A 105 18.13 -3.47 -1.55
N ALA A 106 17.62 -4.20 -0.57
CA ALA A 106 17.36 -5.65 -0.67
C ALA A 106 15.89 -5.94 -1.04
N TYR A 107 14.96 -5.11 -0.53
CA TYR A 107 13.53 -5.32 -0.72
C TYR A 107 12.82 -4.07 -1.22
N LEU A 108 11.75 -4.31 -1.99
CA LEU A 108 10.80 -3.29 -2.41
C LEU A 108 9.40 -3.73 -2.01
N ILE A 109 8.77 -2.99 -1.09
CA ILE A 109 7.51 -3.38 -0.49
C ILE A 109 6.44 -2.35 -0.79
N GLN A 110 5.32 -2.79 -1.34
CA GLN A 110 4.16 -1.93 -1.57
C GLN A 110 3.19 -2.09 -0.40
N TYR A 111 2.98 -1.03 0.35
CA TYR A 111 1.96 -1.00 1.39
C TYR A 111 0.72 -0.29 0.87
N PHE A 112 -0.47 -0.83 1.12
CA PHE A 112 -1.74 -0.25 0.67
C PHE A 112 -2.67 0.07 1.85
N ASN A 113 -3.81 -0.61 1.93
CA ASN A 113 -4.91 -0.32 2.83
C ASN A 113 -4.84 -1.21 4.07
N ILE A 114 -5.43 -0.73 5.17
CA ILE A 114 -5.56 -1.42 6.44
C ILE A 114 -7.05 -1.58 6.76
N TYR A 115 -7.45 -2.80 7.08
CA TYR A 115 -8.81 -3.20 7.35
C TYR A 115 -8.94 -3.73 8.78
N GLU A 116 -10.13 -3.64 9.33
CA GLU A 116 -10.52 -4.41 10.50
C GLU A 116 -10.57 -5.90 10.16
N SER A 117 -10.27 -6.75 11.13
CA SER A 117 -10.55 -8.18 11.05
C SER A 117 -11.99 -8.47 11.47
N ASN A 118 -12.72 -9.24 10.68
CA ASN A 118 -14.07 -9.70 11.03
C ASN A 118 -14.06 -10.74 12.16
N SER A 119 -12.91 -11.34 12.47
CA SER A 119 -12.79 -12.39 13.50
C SER A 119 -12.35 -11.86 14.87
N ASP A 120 -11.58 -10.77 14.93
CA ASP A 120 -11.06 -10.19 16.18
C ASP A 120 -10.91 -8.67 16.03
N ASN A 121 -11.54 -7.91 16.92
CA ASN A 121 -11.56 -6.45 16.88
C ASN A 121 -10.23 -5.77 17.27
N GLN A 122 -9.25 -6.52 17.75
CA GLN A 122 -7.91 -6.02 18.07
C GLN A 122 -6.88 -6.38 16.99
N GLU A 123 -7.26 -7.20 16.01
CA GLU A 123 -6.44 -7.52 14.86
C GLU A 123 -6.74 -6.57 13.70
N LEU A 124 -5.70 -6.26 12.93
CA LEU A 124 -5.82 -5.54 11.68
C LEU A 124 -5.41 -6.46 10.54
N ILE A 125 -5.86 -6.12 9.33
CA ILE A 125 -5.43 -6.78 8.11
C ILE A 125 -4.82 -5.71 7.22
N VAL A 126 -3.54 -5.86 6.89
CA VAL A 126 -2.82 -4.92 6.04
C VAL A 126 -2.56 -5.52 4.67
N ASN A 127 -2.83 -4.75 3.62
CA ASN A 127 -2.49 -5.12 2.26
C ASN A 127 -1.01 -4.76 1.99
N VAL A 128 -0.19 -5.79 1.79
CA VAL A 128 1.26 -5.68 1.52
C VAL A 128 1.57 -6.48 0.27
N ASN A 129 2.21 -5.84 -0.71
CA ASN A 129 2.45 -6.36 -2.05
C ASN A 129 1.14 -6.86 -2.69
N ASP A 130 1.02 -8.16 -2.93
CA ASP A 130 -0.11 -8.85 -3.52
C ASP A 130 -0.99 -9.59 -2.48
N GLY A 131 -0.67 -9.49 -1.19
CA GLY A 131 -1.32 -10.23 -0.11
C GLY A 131 -2.01 -9.35 0.94
N PHE A 132 -3.10 -9.87 1.52
CA PHE A 132 -3.68 -9.33 2.75
C PHE A 132 -3.13 -10.09 3.95
N HIS A 133 -2.33 -9.45 4.76
CA HIS A 133 -1.65 -10.07 5.89
C HIS A 133 -2.32 -9.71 7.21
N LYS A 134 -2.39 -10.66 8.12
CA LYS A 134 -2.76 -10.37 9.51
C LYS A 134 -1.71 -9.47 10.15
N ALA A 135 -2.15 -8.52 10.97
CA ALA A 135 -1.31 -7.70 11.82
C ALA A 135 -1.89 -7.66 13.24
N ILE A 136 -1.03 -7.88 14.23
CA ILE A 136 -1.42 -7.90 15.64
C ILE A 136 -0.67 -6.82 16.42
N PRO A 137 -1.22 -6.33 17.54
CA PRO A 137 -0.48 -5.41 18.40
C PRO A 137 0.89 -5.98 18.77
N LEU A 138 1.93 -5.16 18.66
CA LEU A 138 3.32 -5.58 18.93
C LEU A 138 3.47 -6.17 20.34
N THR A 139 2.71 -5.66 21.31
CA THR A 139 2.67 -6.15 22.70
C THR A 139 2.12 -7.57 22.86
N LYS A 140 1.44 -8.12 21.86
CA LYS A 140 0.89 -9.49 21.86
C LYS A 140 1.77 -10.50 21.15
N VAL A 141 2.85 -10.08 20.49
CA VAL A 141 3.74 -11.01 19.79
C VAL A 141 4.38 -11.99 20.77
N ASN A 142 4.49 -13.24 20.34
CA ASN A 142 5.15 -14.30 21.08
C ASN A 142 5.83 -15.25 20.09
N LYS A 143 6.55 -16.25 20.61
CA LYS A 143 7.36 -17.18 19.80
C LYS A 143 6.55 -18.07 18.83
N SER A 144 5.23 -18.21 18.99
CA SER A 144 4.42 -19.02 18.07
C SER A 144 3.96 -18.26 16.83
N HIS A 145 4.18 -16.94 16.77
CA HIS A 145 3.80 -16.14 15.62
C HIS A 145 4.92 -16.10 14.59
N SER A 146 4.59 -16.37 13.34
CA SER A 146 5.47 -16.15 12.20
C SER A 146 5.33 -14.72 11.70
N ILE A 147 6.38 -13.92 11.87
CA ILE A 147 6.45 -12.55 11.36
C ILE A 147 6.75 -12.61 9.85
N ILE A 148 6.12 -11.73 9.06
CA ILE A 148 6.28 -11.71 7.60
C ILE A 148 7.75 -11.68 7.17
N SER A 149 8.08 -12.53 6.20
CA SER A 149 9.36 -12.51 5.48
C SER A 149 9.14 -11.96 4.07
N PHE A 150 9.97 -11.00 3.64
CA PHE A 150 9.84 -10.43 2.30
C PHE A 150 10.72 -11.18 1.29
N LYS A 151 10.28 -11.18 0.02
CA LYS A 151 11.07 -11.72 -1.08
C LYS A 151 12.04 -10.66 -1.59
N ASN A 152 13.32 -11.01 -1.75
CA ASN A 152 14.31 -10.06 -2.28
C ASN A 152 13.89 -9.54 -3.65
N PHE A 153 14.09 -8.24 -3.83
CA PHE A 153 13.70 -7.51 -5.03
C PHE A 153 14.36 -8.09 -6.30
N PHE A 154 15.65 -8.42 -6.24
CA PHE A 154 16.40 -8.92 -7.38
C PHE A 154 15.97 -10.32 -7.86
N TYR A 155 15.45 -11.18 -6.99
CA TYR A 155 14.88 -12.46 -7.43
C TYR A 155 13.63 -12.26 -8.30
N GLY A 156 12.81 -11.27 -7.99
CA GLY A 156 11.63 -10.93 -8.79
C GLY A 156 12.01 -10.47 -10.19
N CYS A 157 13.04 -9.63 -10.32
CA CYS A 157 13.50 -9.12 -11.62
C CYS A 157 14.05 -10.23 -12.53
N LEU A 158 14.80 -11.19 -11.96
CA LEU A 158 15.33 -12.34 -12.70
C LEU A 158 14.21 -13.27 -13.21
N SER A 159 13.12 -13.42 -12.45
CA SER A 159 11.98 -14.27 -12.85
C SER A 159 11.08 -13.67 -13.95
N MET A 160 11.21 -12.37 -14.25
CA MET A 160 10.44 -11.69 -15.31
C MET A 160 11.17 -11.68 -16.67
N GLN A 161 12.38 -12.22 -16.75
CA GLN A 161 13.20 -12.27 -17.97
C GLN A 161 13.24 -13.65 -18.67
N THR A 162 12.48 -14.63 -18.16
CA THR A 162 12.32 -15.98 -18.74
C THR A 162 10.91 -16.18 -19.27
#